data_AF-A0A6P4AQA4-F1
#
_entry.id   AF-A0A6P4AQA4-F1
#
_cell.length_a   1.000
_cell.length_b   1.000
_cell.length_c   1.000
_cell.angle_alpha   90.00
_cell.angle_beta   90.00
_cell.angle_gamma   90.00
#
_symmetry.space_group_name_H-M   'P 1'
#
loop_
_entity.id
_entity.type
_entity.pdbx_description
1 polymer ?
#
loop_
_entity_poly.entity_id
_entity_poly.type
_entity_poly.pdbx_seq_one_letter_code
_entity_poly.pdbx_strand_id
1 'polypeptide(L)'
;MGKDDQASAMEIDDPKSNASDQTTPKFSINVLQLLKSAQMQHGLRHGDYTRYRRYCTARLRRLYKSLKFTHGRGKYSKRPITESTVTEVRFLHLVLYTAERAWSHAMEKRQLPDGPNARQRIYLIGRLRKAVKWATLFSQLCAVKGDSRTSLEAEAYASFMKGNLLFEQDKNWDTALMNFKSARAVYEELGKYGDLENQVLCRERVEELEPSIRYCFCSCTDSPIVIGRGDGEQ
;
A
#
# COMPACT_ATOMS: atom_id res chain seq x y z
N MET A 1 -68.45 -24.73 -41.61
CA MET A 1 -68.45 -25.52 -40.36
C MET A 1 -67.16 -26.32 -40.35
N GLY A 2 -66.17 -26.14 -39.48
CA GLY A 2 -65.95 -25.25 -38.33
C GLY A 2 -64.58 -25.60 -37.70
N LYS A 3 -63.96 -24.60 -37.05
CA LYS A 3 -63.01 -24.60 -35.91
C LYS A 3 -61.77 -25.49 -35.99
N ASP A 4 -60.59 -24.88 -36.12
CA ASP A 4 -59.70 -24.38 -35.03
C ASP A 4 -58.94 -25.52 -34.35
N ASP A 5 -57.61 -25.52 -34.49
CA ASP A 5 -56.71 -25.38 -33.32
C ASP A 5 -55.25 -25.13 -33.75
N GLN A 6 -54.74 -24.01 -33.23
CA GLN A 6 -53.34 -23.57 -33.29
C GLN A 6 -52.49 -24.40 -32.33
N ALA A 7 -51.28 -24.76 -32.78
CA ALA A 7 -50.18 -25.07 -31.88
C ALA A 7 -48.87 -24.53 -32.48
N SER A 8 -48.54 -23.29 -32.13
CA SER A 8 -47.21 -22.71 -32.31
C SER A 8 -46.23 -23.38 -31.35
N ALA A 9 -45.25 -24.10 -31.88
CA ALA A 9 -44.10 -24.59 -31.11
C ALA A 9 -42.98 -23.54 -31.19
N MET A 10 -42.67 -22.95 -30.05
CA MET A 10 -41.67 -21.90 -29.85
C MET A 10 -40.25 -22.41 -30.12
N GLU A 11 -39.49 -21.68 -30.93
CA GLU A 11 -38.03 -21.68 -30.89
C GLU A 11 -37.56 -21.20 -29.51
N ILE A 12 -36.74 -22.01 -28.84
CA ILE A 12 -36.05 -21.61 -27.62
C ILE A 12 -34.80 -20.87 -28.07
N ASP A 13 -34.93 -19.54 -28.13
CA ASP A 13 -33.84 -18.60 -28.33
C ASP A 13 -32.97 -18.63 -27.05
N ASP A 14 -31.76 -19.18 -27.15
CA ASP A 14 -30.75 -19.10 -26.10
C ASP A 14 -30.50 -17.61 -25.79
N PRO A 15 -30.71 -17.14 -24.55
CA PRO A 15 -30.34 -15.78 -24.22
C PRO A 15 -28.82 -15.73 -24.19
N LYS A 16 -28.23 -15.22 -25.27
CA LYS A 16 -26.89 -14.61 -25.26
C LYS A 16 -26.81 -13.74 -24.01
N SER A 17 -26.11 -14.24 -23.00
CA SER A 17 -25.69 -13.48 -21.84
C SER A 17 -24.66 -12.46 -22.34
N ASN A 18 -25.14 -11.39 -22.96
CA ASN A 18 -24.42 -10.13 -23.09
C ASN A 18 -24.37 -9.49 -21.69
N ALA A 19 -23.67 -10.15 -20.77
CA ALA A 19 -23.03 -9.45 -19.68
C ALA A 19 -21.95 -8.60 -20.35
N SER A 20 -22.32 -7.38 -20.71
CA SER A 20 -21.36 -6.36 -21.06
C SER A 20 -20.44 -6.19 -19.85
N ASP A 21 -19.31 -6.90 -19.87
CA ASP A 21 -18.12 -6.53 -19.12
C ASP A 21 -17.78 -5.11 -19.57
N GLN A 22 -18.40 -4.12 -18.92
CA GLN A 22 -17.92 -2.76 -18.95
C GLN A 22 -16.58 -2.81 -18.23
N THR A 23 -15.53 -3.17 -18.98
CA THR A 23 -14.15 -3.15 -18.52
C THR A 23 -13.85 -1.71 -18.15
N THR A 24 -14.08 -1.35 -16.89
CA THR A 24 -13.72 -0.02 -16.39
C THR A 24 -12.24 0.17 -16.66
N PRO A 25 -11.83 1.26 -17.32
CA PRO A 25 -10.45 1.45 -17.73
C PRO A 25 -9.55 1.32 -16.50
N LYS A 26 -8.61 0.38 -16.56
CA LYS A 26 -7.67 0.13 -15.48
C LYS A 26 -6.54 1.15 -15.55
N PHE A 27 -6.16 1.69 -14.40
CA PHE A 27 -5.08 2.64 -14.26
C PHE A 27 -3.74 1.92 -14.08
N SER A 28 -2.72 2.34 -14.83
CA SER A 28 -1.35 1.84 -14.68
C SER A 28 -0.49 2.88 -13.95
N ILE A 29 0.20 2.46 -12.90
CA ILE A 29 1.14 3.28 -12.12
C ILE A 29 2.34 2.42 -11.74
N ASN A 30 3.54 2.89 -12.06
CA ASN A 30 4.77 2.34 -11.50
C ASN A 30 5.01 2.96 -10.12
N VAL A 31 4.47 2.33 -9.09
CA VAL A 31 4.43 2.81 -7.71
C VAL A 31 5.84 2.91 -7.15
N LEU A 32 6.68 1.90 -7.37
CA LEU A 32 8.04 1.88 -6.84
C LEU A 32 8.90 2.97 -7.48
N GLN A 33 8.85 3.13 -8.80
CA GLN A 33 9.58 4.19 -9.51
C GLN A 33 9.10 5.58 -9.09
N LEU A 34 7.79 5.79 -9.01
CA LEU A 34 7.21 7.06 -8.54
C LEU A 34 7.66 7.41 -7.12
N LEU A 35 7.71 6.41 -6.24
CA LEU A 35 8.15 6.56 -4.85
C LEU A 35 9.63 6.94 -4.79
N LYS A 36 10.50 6.14 -5.39
CA LYS A 36 11.95 6.29 -5.33
C LYS A 36 12.44 7.58 -5.97
N SER A 37 11.91 7.91 -7.15
CA SER A 37 12.21 9.19 -7.81
C SER A 37 11.83 10.40 -6.93
N ALA A 38 10.62 10.39 -6.35
CA ALA A 38 10.17 11.46 -5.47
C ALA A 38 11.00 11.56 -4.18
N GLN A 39 11.37 10.44 -3.58
CA GLN A 39 12.20 10.40 -2.36
C GLN A 39 13.60 10.95 -2.64
N MET A 40 14.26 10.48 -3.69
CA MET A 40 15.62 10.90 -4.07
C MET A 40 15.69 12.39 -4.44
N GLN A 41 14.71 12.89 -5.20
CA GLN A 41 14.68 14.29 -5.63
C GLN A 41 14.36 15.27 -4.49
N HIS A 42 13.62 14.83 -3.46
CA HIS A 42 13.03 15.73 -2.47
C HIS A 42 13.51 15.50 -1.03
N GLY A 43 14.71 14.96 -0.84
CA GLY A 43 15.45 15.05 0.43
C GLY A 43 16.03 13.73 0.94
N LEU A 44 15.45 12.59 0.59
CA LEU A 44 15.87 11.30 1.16
C LEU A 44 17.25 10.85 0.67
N ARG A 45 17.76 11.41 -0.43
CA ARG A 45 19.17 11.23 -0.84
C ARG A 45 20.16 11.63 0.27
N HIS A 46 19.78 12.58 1.12
CA HIS A 46 20.59 13.05 2.27
C HIS A 46 19.91 12.73 3.62
N GLY A 47 18.91 11.85 3.65
CA GLY A 47 18.16 11.53 4.87
C GLY A 47 17.24 12.64 5.39
N ASP A 48 16.93 13.67 4.60
CA ASP A 48 16.05 14.76 5.05
C ASP A 48 14.56 14.43 4.86
N TYR A 49 13.99 13.77 5.87
CA TYR A 49 12.57 13.44 5.91
C TYR A 49 11.68 14.68 6.08
N THR A 50 12.17 15.75 6.69
CA THR A 50 11.39 16.99 6.87
C THR A 50 11.11 17.64 5.52
N ARG A 51 12.11 17.69 4.65
CA ARG A 51 11.98 18.20 3.28
C ARG A 51 11.03 17.34 2.45
N TYR A 52 11.14 16.02 2.54
CA TYR A 52 10.24 15.12 1.81
C TYR A 52 8.78 15.24 2.29
N ARG A 53 8.54 15.37 3.59
CA ARG A 53 7.21 15.64 4.16
C ARG A 53 6.61 16.96 3.65
N ARG A 54 7.42 18.02 3.56
CA ARG A 54 7.00 19.32 3.00
C ARG A 54 6.63 19.18 1.52
N TYR A 55 7.43 18.46 0.75
CA TYR A 55 7.12 18.12 -0.64
C TYR A 55 5.79 17.38 -0.75
N CYS A 56 5.58 16.30 0.02
CA CYS A 56 4.32 15.54 -0.02
C CYS A 56 3.11 16.43 0.33
N THR A 57 3.27 17.35 1.28
CA THR A 57 2.22 18.32 1.65
C THR A 57 1.89 19.26 0.50
N ALA A 58 2.91 19.82 -0.18
CA ALA A 58 2.71 20.69 -1.34
C ALA A 58 2.10 19.93 -2.53
N ARG A 59 2.59 18.71 -2.80
CA ARG A 59 2.08 17.82 -3.85
C ARG A 59 0.60 17.49 -3.62
N LEU A 60 0.24 17.09 -2.40
CA LEU A 60 -1.15 16.85 -2.02
C LEU A 60 -2.01 18.09 -2.24
N ARG A 61 -1.57 19.27 -1.80
CA ARG A 61 -2.32 20.52 -2.01
C ARG A 61 -2.61 20.77 -3.50
N ARG A 62 -1.62 20.55 -4.37
CA ARG A 62 -1.79 20.69 -5.84
C ARG A 62 -2.76 19.64 -6.39
N LEU A 63 -2.65 18.38 -5.96
CA LEU A 63 -3.56 17.30 -6.37
C LEU A 63 -5.00 17.61 -5.96
N TYR A 64 -5.25 17.94 -4.69
CA TYR A 64 -6.58 18.33 -4.21
C TYR A 64 -7.17 19.51 -5.00
N LYS A 65 -6.36 20.53 -5.34
CA LYS A 65 -6.82 21.68 -6.13
C LYS A 65 -7.14 21.29 -7.57
N SER A 66 -6.26 20.52 -8.22
CA SER A 66 -6.42 20.11 -9.62
C SER A 66 -7.58 19.14 -9.85
N LEU A 67 -7.84 18.26 -8.87
CA LEU A 67 -8.99 17.34 -8.86
C LEU A 67 -10.30 18.01 -8.39
N LYS A 68 -10.26 19.30 -8.00
CA LYS A 68 -11.38 20.01 -7.37
C LYS A 68 -11.97 19.25 -6.16
N PHE A 69 -11.16 18.42 -5.49
CA PHE A 69 -11.57 17.52 -4.43
C PHE A 69 -11.29 18.10 -3.02
N THR A 70 -11.51 19.40 -2.82
CA THR A 70 -11.20 20.06 -1.54
C THR A 70 -12.27 19.77 -0.48
N HIS A 71 -11.87 19.67 0.79
CA HIS A 71 -12.75 19.41 1.95
C HIS A 71 -13.58 20.63 2.38
N GLY A 72 -14.14 21.37 1.43
CA GLY A 72 -14.87 22.63 1.66
C GLY A 72 -13.98 23.88 1.61
N ARG A 73 -14.62 25.05 1.46
CA ARG A 73 -14.03 26.38 1.64
C ARG A 73 -14.61 26.97 2.92
N GLY A 74 -13.79 27.24 3.94
CA GLY A 74 -14.26 27.68 5.26
C GLY A 74 -14.49 26.50 6.22
N LYS A 75 -15.70 25.94 6.24
CA LYS A 75 -16.03 24.80 7.12
C LYS A 75 -15.46 23.49 6.54
N TYR A 76 -14.76 22.73 7.38
CA TYR A 76 -14.24 21.42 7.01
C TYR A 76 -15.38 20.42 6.78
N SER A 77 -15.45 19.88 5.57
CA SER A 77 -16.33 18.77 5.20
C SER A 77 -15.49 17.62 4.64
N LYS A 78 -15.40 16.53 5.40
CA LYS A 78 -14.61 15.36 5.01
C LYS A 78 -15.27 14.71 3.80
N ARG A 79 -14.50 14.61 2.71
CA ARG A 79 -14.89 13.85 1.52
C ARG A 79 -14.12 12.52 1.54
N PRO A 80 -14.79 11.38 1.73
CA PRO A 80 -14.12 10.09 1.71
C PRO A 80 -13.65 9.76 0.30
N ILE A 81 -12.55 9.02 0.20
CA ILE A 81 -12.05 8.49 -1.07
C ILE A 81 -12.58 7.06 -1.15
N THR A 82 -13.57 6.86 -2.02
CA THR A 82 -14.19 5.56 -2.30
C THR A 82 -13.89 5.15 -3.74
N GLU A 83 -14.18 3.91 -4.11
CA GLU A 83 -14.03 3.41 -5.48
C GLU A 83 -14.75 4.26 -6.53
N SER A 84 -15.95 4.76 -6.19
CA SER A 84 -16.72 5.67 -7.05
C SER A 84 -16.07 7.06 -7.21
N THR A 85 -15.23 7.45 -6.26
CA THR A 85 -14.50 8.73 -6.32
C THR A 85 -13.28 8.65 -7.24
N VAL A 86 -12.73 7.45 -7.45
CA VAL A 86 -11.53 7.25 -8.28
C VAL A 86 -11.91 7.27 -9.76
N THR A 87 -12.00 8.47 -10.32
CA THR A 87 -12.24 8.69 -11.75
C THR A 87 -10.95 8.81 -12.57
N GLU A 88 -9.83 9.10 -11.90
CA GLU A 88 -8.53 9.34 -12.54
C GLU A 88 -7.37 8.77 -11.70
N VAL A 89 -6.26 8.46 -12.37
CA VAL A 89 -4.98 8.03 -11.77
C VAL A 89 -4.52 8.96 -10.64
N ARG A 90 -4.78 10.27 -10.77
CA ARG A 90 -4.38 11.28 -9.78
C ARG A 90 -5.01 11.06 -8.40
N PHE A 91 -6.15 10.38 -8.29
CA PHE A 91 -6.73 9.99 -7.01
C PHE A 91 -5.89 8.92 -6.31
N LEU A 92 -5.34 7.95 -7.06
CA LEU A 92 -4.42 6.94 -6.52
C LEU A 92 -3.13 7.60 -6.01
N HIS A 93 -2.57 8.55 -6.77
CA HIS A 93 -1.44 9.37 -6.29
C HIS A 93 -1.78 10.14 -5.01
N LEU A 94 -2.99 10.66 -4.90
CA LEU A 94 -3.43 11.39 -3.71
C LEU A 94 -3.43 10.48 -2.47
N VAL A 95 -3.92 9.25 -2.58
CA VAL A 95 -3.88 8.28 -1.47
C VAL A 95 -2.43 7.90 -1.15
N LEU A 96 -1.62 7.58 -2.16
CA LEU A 96 -0.20 7.25 -1.99
C LEU A 96 0.57 8.36 -1.24
N TYR A 97 0.47 9.61 -1.69
CA TYR A 97 1.17 10.72 -1.03
C TYR A 97 0.61 11.04 0.37
N THR A 98 -0.64 10.66 0.69
CA THR A 98 -1.13 10.76 2.07
C THR A 98 -0.49 9.73 3.00
N ALA A 99 -0.24 8.52 2.50
CA ALA A 99 0.53 7.49 3.21
C ALA A 99 1.99 7.93 3.38
N GLU A 100 2.66 8.37 2.31
CA GLU A 100 4.05 8.83 2.33
C GLU A 100 4.28 10.00 3.28
N ARG A 101 3.38 10.99 3.30
CA ARG A 101 3.49 12.11 4.24
C ARG A 101 3.43 11.64 5.70
N ALA A 102 2.60 10.63 5.99
CA ALA A 102 2.48 10.08 7.34
C ALA A 102 3.72 9.26 7.72
N TRP A 103 4.21 8.43 6.79
CA TRP A 103 5.43 7.64 6.96
C TRP A 103 6.66 8.52 7.15
N SER A 104 6.86 9.52 6.29
CA SER A 104 7.97 10.48 6.37
C SER A 104 8.00 11.23 7.70
N HIS A 105 6.83 11.59 8.24
CA HIS A 105 6.72 12.22 9.56
C HIS A 105 7.08 11.24 10.70
N ALA A 106 6.80 9.95 10.54
CA ALA A 106 7.25 8.94 11.51
C ALA A 106 8.78 8.81 11.46
N MET A 107 9.36 8.71 10.26
CA MET A 107 10.81 8.56 10.07
C MET A 107 11.60 9.78 10.55
N GLU A 108 11.08 11.00 10.36
CA GLU A 108 11.64 12.23 10.95
C GLU A 108 11.78 12.13 12.48
N LYS A 109 10.84 11.48 13.16
CA LYS A 109 10.91 11.26 14.61
C LYS A 109 11.78 10.08 14.99
N ARG A 110 11.98 9.12 14.09
CA ARG A 110 12.87 7.98 14.29
C ARG A 110 14.34 8.39 14.25
N GLN A 111 14.71 9.29 13.34
CA GLN A 111 16.11 9.69 13.10
C GLN A 111 16.59 10.86 13.98
N LEU A 112 16.00 11.05 15.15
CA LEU A 112 16.54 12.03 16.09
C LEU A 112 17.92 11.56 16.58
N PRO A 113 18.91 12.45 16.79
CA PRO A 113 20.26 12.07 17.22
C PRO A 113 20.29 11.20 18.48
N ASP A 114 19.44 11.52 19.46
CA ASP A 114 19.30 10.79 20.73
C ASP A 114 18.25 9.67 20.68
N GLY A 115 17.67 9.42 19.49
CA GLY A 115 16.48 8.59 19.31
C GLY A 115 15.19 9.23 19.87
N PRO A 116 14.02 8.64 19.59
CA PRO A 116 12.75 9.14 20.13
C PRO A 116 12.58 8.76 21.60
N ASN A 117 12.25 9.74 22.45
CA ASN A 117 11.78 9.45 23.81
C ASN A 117 10.43 8.71 23.80
N ALA A 118 9.99 8.18 24.95
CA ALA A 118 8.76 7.37 25.04
C ALA A 118 7.51 8.06 24.44
N ARG A 119 7.33 9.38 24.68
CA ARG A 119 6.21 10.15 24.13
C ARG A 119 6.32 10.33 22.62
N GLN A 120 7.53 10.59 22.12
CA GLN A 120 7.82 10.70 20.69
C GLN A 120 7.63 9.35 19.98
N ARG A 121 7.98 8.23 20.63
CA ARG A 121 7.74 6.88 20.12
C ARG A 121 6.25 6.59 19.98
N ILE A 122 5.43 6.92 20.98
CA ILE A 122 3.95 6.80 20.87
C ILE A 122 3.41 7.59 19.68
N TYR A 123 3.90 8.82 19.49
CA TYR A 123 3.51 9.66 18.37
C TYR A 123 3.96 9.09 17.00
N LEU A 124 5.19 8.60 16.91
CA LEU A 124 5.76 7.93 15.74
C LEU A 124 4.89 6.72 15.35
N ILE A 125 4.58 5.84 16.29
CA ILE A 125 3.72 4.67 16.05
C ILE A 125 2.34 5.13 15.57
N GLY A 126 1.77 6.18 16.17
CA GLY A 126 0.51 6.77 15.72
C GLY A 126 0.56 7.28 14.27
N ARG A 127 1.71 7.81 13.82
CA ARG A 127 1.94 8.21 12.43
C ARG A 127 2.06 7.01 11.50
N LEU A 128 2.74 5.93 11.91
CA LEU A 128 2.80 4.70 11.13
C LEU A 128 1.44 4.01 11.00
N ARG A 129 0.62 3.96 12.06
CA ARG A 129 -0.76 3.43 11.95
C ARG A 129 -1.56 4.19 10.90
N LYS A 130 -1.37 5.51 10.84
CA LYS A 130 -2.01 6.34 9.81
C LYS A 130 -1.46 6.02 8.42
N ALA A 131 -0.15 5.83 8.27
CA ALA A 131 0.47 5.43 7.00
C ALA A 131 -0.10 4.09 6.50
N VAL A 132 -0.15 3.07 7.38
CA VAL A 132 -0.73 1.76 7.08
C VAL A 132 -2.18 1.88 6.64
N LYS A 133 -3.01 2.64 7.38
CA LYS A 133 -4.42 2.84 7.00
C LYS A 133 -4.58 3.38 5.57
N TRP A 134 -3.75 4.33 5.17
CA TRP A 134 -3.78 4.88 3.81
C TRP A 134 -3.18 3.92 2.78
N ALA A 135 -2.13 3.17 3.12
CA ALA A 135 -1.53 2.17 2.25
C ALA A 135 -2.48 0.98 1.99
N THR A 136 -3.22 0.53 3.00
CA THR A 136 -4.27 -0.48 2.84
C THR A 136 -5.39 0.02 1.94
N LEU A 137 -5.85 1.26 2.13
CA LEU A 137 -6.84 1.85 1.22
C LEU A 137 -6.29 1.98 -0.21
N PHE A 138 -5.02 2.35 -0.37
CA PHE A 138 -4.37 2.42 -1.68
C PHE A 138 -4.38 1.05 -2.38
N SER A 139 -3.95 -0.01 -1.69
CA SER A 139 -3.97 -1.39 -2.21
C SER A 139 -5.39 -1.84 -2.60
N GLN A 140 -6.40 -1.56 -1.77
CA GLN A 140 -7.80 -1.86 -2.09
C GLN A 140 -8.29 -1.15 -3.35
N LEU A 141 -8.01 0.15 -3.48
CA LEU A 141 -8.39 0.92 -4.66
C LEU A 141 -7.63 0.47 -5.92
N CYS A 142 -6.36 0.11 -5.78
CA CYS A 142 -5.56 -0.44 -6.88
C CYS A 142 -6.07 -1.82 -7.32
N ALA A 143 -6.50 -2.70 -6.41
CA ALA A 143 -7.08 -3.99 -6.79
C ALA A 143 -8.34 -3.83 -7.67
N VAL A 144 -9.18 -2.83 -7.37
CA VAL A 144 -10.42 -2.57 -8.14
C VAL A 144 -10.16 -1.76 -9.41
N LYS A 145 -9.35 -0.72 -9.35
CA LYS A 145 -9.19 0.28 -10.43
C LYS A 145 -7.84 0.21 -11.16
N GLY A 146 -6.86 -0.48 -10.61
CA GLY A 146 -5.53 -0.64 -11.19
C GLY A 146 -5.40 -1.86 -12.08
N ASP A 147 -4.38 -1.86 -12.94
CA ASP A 147 -3.94 -3.06 -13.64
C ASP A 147 -3.29 -4.07 -12.66
N SER A 148 -3.03 -5.29 -13.13
CA SER A 148 -2.49 -6.37 -12.30
C SER A 148 -1.14 -5.98 -11.68
N ARG A 149 -0.28 -5.30 -12.44
CA ARG A 149 1.04 -4.85 -11.97
C ARG A 149 0.92 -3.81 -10.86
N THR A 150 0.11 -2.76 -11.07
CA THR A 150 -0.13 -1.71 -10.07
C THR A 150 -0.73 -2.30 -8.79
N SER A 151 -1.60 -3.31 -8.93
CA SER A 151 -2.21 -4.01 -7.78
C SER A 151 -1.16 -4.74 -6.95
N LEU A 152 -0.26 -5.49 -7.59
CA LEU A 152 0.86 -6.18 -6.92
C LEU A 152 1.82 -5.19 -6.25
N GLU A 153 2.20 -4.12 -6.95
CA GLU A 153 3.07 -3.08 -6.39
C GLU A 153 2.42 -2.37 -5.18
N ALA A 154 1.11 -2.13 -5.23
CA ALA A 154 0.36 -1.52 -4.13
C ALA A 154 0.25 -2.47 -2.92
N GLU A 155 0.09 -3.77 -3.15
CA GLU A 155 0.11 -4.78 -2.10
C GLU A 155 1.49 -4.88 -1.42
N ALA A 156 2.57 -4.90 -2.19
CA ALA A 156 3.93 -4.89 -1.67
C ALA A 156 4.19 -3.64 -0.82
N TYR A 157 3.72 -2.47 -1.28
CA TYR A 157 3.79 -1.22 -0.53
C TYR A 157 3.00 -1.27 0.79
N ALA A 158 1.78 -1.80 0.77
CA ALA A 158 0.96 -1.96 1.97
C ALA A 158 1.60 -2.91 2.98
N SER A 159 2.15 -4.04 2.51
CA SER A 159 2.89 -5.02 3.31
C SER A 159 4.14 -4.39 3.92
N PHE A 160 4.91 -3.62 3.15
CA PHE A 160 6.05 -2.85 3.67
C PHE A 160 5.63 -1.89 4.80
N MET A 161 4.59 -1.10 4.60
CA MET A 161 4.13 -0.15 5.61
C MET A 161 3.66 -0.87 6.89
N LYS A 162 2.97 -2.00 6.75
CA LYS A 162 2.52 -2.82 7.88
C LYS A 162 3.68 -3.46 8.62
N GLY A 163 4.69 -3.96 7.91
CA GLY A 163 5.94 -4.45 8.48
C GLY A 163 6.63 -3.39 9.34
N ASN A 164 6.80 -2.17 8.82
CA ASN A 164 7.39 -1.06 9.60
C ASN A 164 6.59 -0.72 10.86
N LEU A 165 5.26 -0.75 10.79
CA LEU A 165 4.44 -0.48 11.98
C LEU A 165 4.65 -1.52 13.07
N LEU A 166 4.67 -2.80 12.70
CA LEU A 166 4.83 -3.90 13.65
C LEU A 166 6.25 -3.95 14.22
N PHE A 167 7.24 -3.71 13.37
CA PHE A 167 8.64 -3.54 13.76
C PHE A 167 8.79 -2.48 14.86
N GLU A 168 8.24 -1.28 14.64
CA GLU A 168 8.35 -0.17 15.60
C GLU A 168 7.45 -0.34 16.84
N GLN A 169 6.57 -1.33 16.87
CA GLN A 169 5.79 -1.67 18.06
C GLN A 169 6.53 -2.61 19.00
N ASP A 170 7.64 -3.23 18.55
CA ASP A 170 8.34 -4.31 19.23
C ASP A 170 7.41 -5.47 19.61
N LYS A 171 6.44 -5.78 18.74
CA LYS A 171 5.40 -6.80 18.96
C LYS A 171 5.14 -7.57 17.68
N ASN A 172 4.81 -8.86 17.83
CA ASN A 172 4.41 -9.75 16.74
C ASN A 172 5.45 -9.80 15.61
N TRP A 173 6.69 -10.11 15.97
CA TRP A 173 7.83 -10.21 15.06
C TRP A 173 7.55 -11.18 13.90
N ASP A 174 6.81 -12.26 14.14
CA ASP A 174 6.42 -13.22 13.09
C ASP A 174 5.58 -12.55 12.00
N THR A 175 4.56 -11.80 12.41
CA THR A 175 3.71 -11.06 11.48
C THR A 175 4.50 -9.96 10.76
N ALA A 176 5.41 -9.26 11.46
CA ALA A 176 6.29 -8.28 10.83
C ALA A 176 7.17 -8.93 9.76
N LEU A 177 7.80 -10.07 10.09
CA LEU A 177 8.64 -10.86 9.20
C LEU A 177 7.87 -11.35 7.99
N MET A 178 6.66 -11.89 8.17
CA MET A 178 5.80 -12.30 7.05
C MET A 178 5.48 -11.14 6.12
N ASN A 179 5.17 -9.95 6.65
CA ASN A 179 4.88 -8.77 5.83
C ASN A 179 6.12 -8.30 5.05
N PHE A 180 7.31 -8.32 5.66
CA PHE A 180 8.55 -7.98 4.96
C PHE A 180 8.93 -9.02 3.89
N LYS A 181 8.79 -10.31 4.19
CA LYS A 181 9.03 -11.40 3.22
C LYS A 181 8.05 -11.32 2.05
N SER A 182 6.78 -11.03 2.31
CA SER A 182 5.77 -10.84 1.26
C SER A 182 6.13 -9.65 0.36
N ALA A 183 6.51 -8.51 0.94
CA ALA A 183 6.95 -7.35 0.17
C ALA A 183 8.21 -7.67 -0.67
N ARG A 184 9.20 -8.35 -0.06
CA ARG A 184 10.42 -8.79 -0.74
C ARG A 184 10.12 -9.69 -1.94
N ALA A 185 9.32 -10.74 -1.75
CA ALA A 185 8.98 -11.69 -2.81
C ALA A 185 8.34 -10.99 -4.02
N VAL A 186 7.40 -10.06 -3.77
CA VAL A 186 6.77 -9.29 -4.86
C VAL A 186 7.78 -8.42 -5.58
N TYR A 187 8.68 -7.71 -4.88
CA TYR A 187 9.71 -6.89 -5.54
C TYR A 187 10.74 -7.74 -6.30
N GLU A 188 11.09 -8.94 -5.81
CA GLU A 188 11.95 -9.88 -6.53
C GLU A 188 11.29 -10.35 -7.84
N GLU A 189 10.00 -10.71 -7.80
CA GLU A 189 9.26 -11.09 -9.02
C GLU A 189 9.12 -9.93 -10.00
N LEU A 190 8.80 -8.72 -9.53
CA LEU A 190 8.73 -7.53 -10.38
C LEU A 190 10.09 -7.19 -11.01
N GLY A 191 11.19 -7.49 -10.32
CA GLY A 191 12.54 -7.35 -10.86
C GLY A 191 12.80 -8.28 -12.05
N LYS A 192 12.32 -9.53 -12.03
CA LYS A 192 12.59 -10.51 -13.10
C LYS A 192 12.01 -10.10 -14.47
N TYR A 193 10.85 -9.45 -14.47
CA TYR A 193 10.10 -9.14 -15.69
C TYR A 193 10.07 -7.63 -16.02
N GLY A 194 10.76 -6.80 -15.24
CA GLY A 194 10.81 -5.36 -15.45
C GLY A 194 11.97 -4.90 -16.34
N ASP A 195 11.88 -3.67 -16.85
CA ASP A 195 12.98 -2.96 -17.52
C ASP A 195 14.21 -2.80 -16.60
N LEU A 196 15.36 -2.45 -17.17
CA LEU A 196 16.61 -2.28 -16.41
C LEU A 196 16.47 -1.29 -15.23
N GLU A 197 15.76 -0.19 -15.41
CA GLU A 197 15.51 0.78 -14.32
C GLU A 197 14.66 0.15 -13.20
N ASN A 198 13.63 -0.63 -13.55
CA ASN A 198 12.80 -1.33 -12.58
C ASN A 198 13.59 -2.42 -11.84
N GLN A 199 14.47 -3.13 -12.52
CA GLN A 199 15.36 -4.13 -11.94
C GLN A 199 16.25 -3.52 -10.85
N VAL A 200 16.90 -2.39 -11.16
CA VAL A 200 17.76 -1.68 -10.21
C VAL A 200 16.95 -1.21 -8.99
N LEU A 201 15.80 -0.57 -9.21
CA LEU A 201 14.95 -0.08 -8.13
C LEU A 201 14.40 -1.21 -7.25
N CYS A 202 14.01 -2.35 -7.83
CA CYS A 202 13.55 -3.51 -7.09
C CYS A 202 14.68 -4.11 -6.25
N ARG A 203 15.90 -4.21 -6.81
CA ARG A 203 17.07 -4.69 -6.09
C ARG A 203 17.41 -3.79 -4.90
N GLU A 204 17.52 -2.48 -5.11
CA GLU A 204 17.74 -1.51 -4.03
C GLU A 204 16.66 -1.64 -2.96
N ARG A 205 15.41 -1.84 -3.37
CA ARG A 205 14.29 -2.01 -2.45
C ARG A 205 14.41 -3.29 -1.62
N VAL A 206 14.83 -4.40 -2.19
CA VAL A 206 15.06 -5.65 -1.46
C VAL A 206 16.21 -5.48 -0.47
N GLU A 207 17.32 -4.87 -0.89
CA GLU A 207 18.48 -4.61 -0.03
C GLU A 207 18.11 -3.74 1.20
N GLU A 208 17.19 -2.77 1.05
CA GLU A 208 16.65 -1.98 2.16
C GLU A 208 15.83 -2.79 3.17
N LEU A 209 15.18 -3.87 2.74
CA LEU A 209 14.35 -4.72 3.61
C LEU A 209 15.18 -5.71 4.42
N GLU A 210 16.34 -6.13 3.91
CA GLU A 210 17.17 -7.18 4.49
C GLU A 210 17.59 -6.94 5.96
N PRO A 211 17.99 -5.74 6.39
CA PRO A 211 18.28 -5.51 7.81
C PRO A 211 17.07 -5.76 8.71
N SER A 212 15.88 -5.30 8.29
CA SER A 212 14.64 -5.48 9.04
C SER A 212 14.20 -6.95 9.08
N ILE A 213 14.35 -7.68 7.97
CA ILE A 213 14.06 -9.12 7.89
C ILE A 213 14.96 -9.91 8.82
N ARG A 214 16.29 -9.66 8.77
CA ARG A 214 17.26 -10.32 9.65
C ARG A 214 16.98 -10.05 11.11
N TYR A 215 16.70 -8.80 11.46
CA TYR A 215 16.36 -8.43 12.82
C TYR A 215 15.09 -9.16 13.31
N CYS A 216 14.00 -9.10 12.55
CA CYS A 216 12.76 -9.80 12.92
C CYS A 216 12.99 -11.30 13.07
N PHE A 217 13.78 -11.91 12.18
CA PHE A 217 14.10 -13.33 12.24
C PHE A 217 14.83 -13.70 13.53
N CYS A 218 15.89 -12.97 13.90
CA CYS A 218 16.61 -13.23 15.15
C CYS A 218 15.71 -13.01 16.38
N SER A 219 14.91 -11.94 16.40
CA SER A 219 14.00 -11.67 17.53
C SER A 219 12.87 -12.70 17.67
N CYS A 220 12.44 -13.33 16.56
CA CYS A 220 11.54 -14.49 16.60
C CYS A 220 12.23 -15.71 17.23
N THR A 221 13.48 -16.01 16.86
CA THR A 221 14.20 -17.20 17.34
C THR A 221 14.68 -17.06 18.78
N ASP A 222 14.99 -15.84 19.22
CA ASP A 222 15.46 -15.54 20.58
C ASP A 222 14.30 -15.38 21.58
N SER A 223 13.06 -15.36 21.11
CA SER A 223 11.90 -15.43 22.00
C SER A 223 11.90 -16.81 22.65
N PRO A 224 12.06 -16.93 23.99
CA PRO A 224 12.10 -18.22 24.64
C PRO A 224 10.78 -18.92 24.35
N ILE A 225 10.84 -19.92 23.49
CA ILE A 225 9.83 -20.95 23.40
C ILE A 225 9.70 -21.45 24.83
N VAL A 226 8.59 -21.13 25.49
CA VAL A 226 8.13 -21.89 26.65
C VAL A 226 7.84 -23.27 26.09
N ILE A 227 8.91 -24.07 25.95
CA ILE A 227 8.82 -25.50 25.73
C ILE A 227 8.27 -26.00 27.06
N GLY A 228 6.94 -26.05 27.15
CA GLY A 228 6.28 -26.93 28.09
C GLY A 228 6.71 -28.33 27.73
N ARG A 229 7.81 -28.81 28.34
CA ARG A 229 8.07 -30.24 28.48
C ARG A 229 6.99 -30.77 29.40
N GLY A 230 5.84 -31.10 28.82
CA GLY A 230 5.04 -32.18 29.33
C GLY A 230 5.66 -33.46 28.77
N ASP A 231 6.48 -34.11 29.57
CA ASP A 231 6.75 -35.54 29.46
C ASP A 231 6.88 -36.04 30.89
N GLY A 232 5.85 -36.78 31.31
CA GLY A 232 5.90 -37.57 32.52
C GLY A 232 6.79 -38.78 32.30
N GLU A 233 7.62 -39.09 33.29
CA GLU A 233 8.08 -40.44 33.61
C GLU A 233 8.81 -40.39 34.96
N GLN A 234 8.07 -40.73 36.03
CA GLN A 234 8.42 -41.72 37.06
C GLN A 234 7.29 -41.80 38.10
#